data_AF-A0A7K4AH93-F1
#
_entry.id   AF-A0A7K4AH93-F1
#
_cell.length_a   1.000
_cell.length_b   1.000
_cell.length_c   1.000
_cell.angle_alpha   90.00
_cell.angle_beta   90.00
_cell.angle_gamma   90.00
#
_symmetry.space_group_name_H-M   'P 1'
#
loop_
_entity.id
_entity.type
_entity.pdbx_description
1 polymer ?
#
loop_
_entity_poly.entity_id
_entity_poly.type
_entity_poly.pdbx_seq_one_letter_code
_entity_poly.pdbx_strand_id
1 'polypeptide(L)' 'KTLRDLRIAEVKELDVRLDNGKIAEYRAKVRLSFKYEGESD' A
#
# COMPACT_ATOMS: atom_id res chain seq x y z
N LYS A 1 13.68 0.29 -9.31
CA LYS A 1 14.05 0.32 -7.88
C LYS A 1 13.05 -0.50 -7.09
N THR A 2 13.42 -1.72 -6.69
CA THR A 2 12.60 -2.56 -5.80
C THR A 2 13.00 -2.26 -4.36
N LEU A 3 12.03 -1.95 -3.50
CA LEU A 3 12.27 -1.77 -2.07
C LEU A 3 12.54 -3.15 -1.46
N ARG A 4 13.75 -3.36 -0.93
CA ARG A 4 14.10 -4.56 -0.16
C ARG A 4 13.77 -4.30 1.33
N ASP A 5 13.64 -5.35 2.14
CA ASP A 5 13.32 -5.25 3.58
C ASP A 5 11.93 -4.64 3.93
N LEU A 6 10.86 -4.99 3.20
CA LEU A 6 9.48 -4.75 3.64
C LEU A 6 9.18 -5.61 4.89
N ARG A 7 9.27 -5.03 6.09
CA ARG A 7 9.10 -5.80 7.35
C ARG A 7 7.70 -5.72 7.94
N ILE A 8 7.01 -4.59 7.76
CA ILE A 8 5.69 -4.35 8.34
C ILE A 8 4.85 -3.55 7.34
N ALA A 9 3.66 -4.07 7.05
CA ALA A 9 2.62 -3.40 6.29
C ALA A 9 1.36 -3.30 7.17
N GLU A 10 0.89 -2.09 7.44
CA GLU A 10 -0.28 -1.86 8.28
C GLU A 10 -1.41 -1.25 7.46
N VAL A 11 -2.57 -1.91 7.47
CA VAL A 11 -3.80 -1.36 6.88
C VAL A 11 -4.32 -0.26 7.81
N LYS A 12 -4.47 0.95 7.27
CA LYS A 12 -5.01 2.10 8.01
C LYS A 12 -6.47 2.37 7.72
N GLU A 13 -6.89 2.05 6.52
CA GLU A 13 -8.23 2.36 6.05
C GLU A 13 -8.62 1.37 4.97
N LEU A 14 -9.88 0.97 5.02
CA LEU A 14 -10.54 0.19 3.99
C LEU A 14 -11.74 0.98 3.53
N ASP A 15 -11.90 1.06 2.22
CA ASP A 15 -13.07 1.68 1.62
C ASP A 15 -13.47 0.95 0.34
N VAL A 16 -14.61 1.36 -0.21
CA VAL A 16 -15.18 0.83 -1.44
C VAL A 16 -15.61 1.98 -2.33
N ARG A 17 -15.23 1.92 -3.61
CA ARG A 17 -15.82 2.82 -4.62
C ARG A 17 -17.05 2.16 -5.20
N LEU A 18 -18.13 2.92 -5.23
CA LEU A 18 -19.38 2.53 -5.89
C LEU A 18 -19.48 3.23 -7.24
N ASP A 19 -20.00 2.51 -8.24
CA ASP A 19 -20.45 3.05 -9.51
C ASP A 19 -21.89 2.61 -9.75
N ASN A 20 -22.80 3.57 -9.98
CA ASN A 20 -24.24 3.33 -10.11
C ASN A 20 -24.84 2.44 -8.99
N GLY A 21 -24.41 2.67 -7.74
CA GLY A 21 -24.87 1.92 -6.57
C GLY A 21 -24.33 0.49 -6.46
N LYS A 22 -23.43 0.07 -7.36
CA LYS A 22 -22.77 -1.24 -7.33
C LYS A 22 -21.30 -1.07 -6.98
N ILE A 23 -20.72 -2.11 -6.39
CA ILE A 23 -19.30 -2.12 -6.03
C ILE A 23 -18.47 -2.16 -7.31
N ALA A 24 -17.60 -1.16 -7.48
CA ALA A 24 -16.64 -1.11 -8.57
C ALA A 24 -15.27 -1.65 -8.13
N GLU A 25 -14.81 -1.29 -6.92
CA GLU A 25 -13.51 -1.72 -6.39
C GLU A 25 -13.44 -1.59 -4.87
N TYR A 26 -12.62 -2.44 -4.28
CA TYR A 26 -12.23 -2.39 -2.87
C TYR A 26 -10.83 -1.80 -2.79
N ARG A 27 -10.63 -0.86 -1.87
CA ARG A 27 -9.34 -0.20 -1.69
C ARG A 27 -8.85 -0.39 -0.27
N ALA A 28 -7.53 -0.50 -0.15
CA ALA A 28 -6.84 -0.53 1.13
C ALA A 28 -5.72 0.49 1.13
N LYS A 29 -5.74 1.39 2.13
CA LYS A 29 -4.63 2.30 2.38
C LYS A 29 -3.65 1.63 3.32
N VAL A 30 -2.43 1.40 2.86
CA VAL A 30 -1.41 0.67 3.60
C VAL A 30 -0.22 1.56 3.91
N ARG A 31 0.22 1.57 5.17
CA ARG A 31 1.53 2.12 5.56
C ARG A 31 2.57 1.02 5.46
N LEU A 32 3.63 1.29 4.71
CA LEU A 32 4.73 0.35 4.50
C LEU A 32 5.98 0.87 5.19
N SER A 33 6.62 0.03 6.00
CA SER A 33 7.96 0.28 6.54
C SER A 33 8.97 -0.56 5.77
N PHE A 34 9.94 0.10 5.15
CA PHE A 34 11.02 -0.54 4.41
C PHE A 34 12.34 0.18 4.68
N LYS A 35 13.45 -0.54 4.59
CA LYS A 35 14.77 0.09 4.56
C LYS A 35 15.06 0.58 3.15
N TYR A 36 15.52 1.82 3.04
CA TYR A 36 15.95 2.38 1.76
C TYR A 36 17.46 2.19 1.61
N GLU A 37 17.87 1.29 0.72
CA GLU A 37 19.25 1.14 0.29
C GLU A 37 19.41 1.89 -1.04
N GLY A 38 20.05 3.05 -1.01
CA GLY A 38 20.49 3.75 -2.21
C GLY A 38 21.79 3.13 -2.71
N GLU A 39 21.91 2.86 -4.01
CA GLU A 39 23.20 2.55 -4.62
C GLU A 39 24.16 3.73 -4.41
N SER A 40 25.38 3.43 -3.96
CA SER A 40 26.57 4.30 -3.74
C SER A 40 26.67 4.90 -2.34
N ASP A 41 27.38 4.21 -1.45
CA ASP A 41 28.82 4.44 -1.25
C ASP A 41 29.56 3.09 -1.25
#